data_AF-A0AAN4YXH0-F1
#
_entry.id   AF-A0AAN4YXH0-F1
#
_cell.length_a   1.000
_cell.length_b   1.000
_cell.length_c   1.000
_cell.angle_alpha   90.00
_cell.angle_beta   90.00
_cell.angle_gamma   90.00
#
_symmetry.space_group_name_H-M   'P 1'
#
loop_
_entity.id
_entity.type
_entity.pdbx_description
1 polymer ?
#
loop_
_entity_poly.entity_id
_entity_poly.type
_entity_poly.pdbx_seq_one_letter_code
_entity_poly.pdbx_strand_id
1 'polypeptide(L)'
;SENLSTLSIFFKDNQNELKGPFTERKVQEWYRKKLFEGSFAFCFMKHGEKPQGGTLFHTLDELCSRNGIGSPFSLPSDVVPPEKKRAQAVKRVHCIEEEMRSLRVKCDEVMR
;
A
#
# COMPACT_ATOMS: atom_id res chain seq x y z
N SER A 1 0.22 -20.43 -9.95
CA SER A 1 0.46 -19.16 -9.26
C SER A 1 -0.02 -18.04 -10.15
N GLU A 2 -1.31 -17.71 -10.08
CA GLU A 2 -1.88 -16.64 -10.91
C GLU A 2 -1.19 -15.32 -10.58
N ASN A 3 -0.58 -14.74 -11.62
CA ASN A 3 0.13 -13.49 -11.61
C ASN A 3 -0.87 -12.41 -11.19
N LEU A 4 -0.81 -11.98 -9.93
CA LEU A 4 -1.63 -10.89 -9.41
C LEU A 4 -1.32 -9.66 -10.27
N SER A 5 -2.22 -9.39 -11.20
CA SER A 5 -2.23 -8.31 -12.17
C SER A 5 -1.60 -7.05 -11.59
N THR A 6 -0.40 -6.72 -12.09
CA THR A 6 0.38 -5.54 -11.72
C THR A 6 -0.47 -4.30 -11.97
N LEU A 7 -1.10 -3.74 -10.94
CA LEU A 7 -1.87 -2.51 -11.11
C LEU A 7 -0.93 -1.36 -11.45
N SER A 8 -1.44 -0.51 -12.34
CA SER A 8 -0.82 0.73 -12.75
C SER A 8 -1.43 1.87 -11.96
N ILE A 9 -0.59 2.61 -11.26
CA ILE A 9 -0.99 3.79 -10.51
C ILE A 9 -0.83 5.01 -11.42
N PHE A 10 -1.89 5.79 -11.51
CA PHE A 10 -1.86 7.12 -12.06
C PHE A 10 -2.13 8.12 -10.96
N PHE A 11 -1.65 9.34 -11.12
CA PHE A 11 -2.03 10.44 -10.24
C PHE A 11 -2.12 11.73 -11.02
N LYS A 12 -2.87 12.68 -10.46
CA LYS A 12 -2.87 14.06 -10.92
C LYS A 12 -2.06 14.90 -9.97
N ASP A 13 -1.16 15.71 -10.53
CA ASP A 13 -0.41 16.69 -9.77
C ASP A 13 -1.27 17.94 -9.48
N ASN A 14 -0.65 18.94 -8.87
CA ASN A 14 -1.28 20.22 -8.54
C ASN A 14 -1.71 21.04 -9.77
N GLN A 15 -1.19 20.73 -10.96
CA GLN A 15 -1.63 21.30 -12.24
C GLN A 15 -2.77 20.49 -12.88
N ASN A 16 -3.29 19.49 -12.17
CA ASN A 16 -4.32 18.56 -12.63
C ASN A 16 -3.85 17.74 -13.86
N GLU A 17 -2.53 17.64 -14.07
CA GLU A 17 -1.95 16.86 -15.15
C GLU A 17 -1.87 15.39 -14.76
N LEU A 18 -2.39 14.52 -15.63
CA LEU A 18 -2.33 13.08 -15.41
C LEU A 18 -0.91 12.56 -15.64
N LYS A 19 -0.32 11.96 -14.59
CA LYS A 19 0.96 11.27 -14.62
C LYS A 19 0.76 9.76 -14.47
N GLY A 20 1.54 8.98 -15.20
CA GLY A 20 1.53 7.51 -15.13
C GLY A 20 1.49 6.84 -16.52
N PRO A 21 1.44 5.50 -16.56
CA PRO A 21 1.32 4.59 -15.42
C PRO A 21 2.63 4.41 -14.64
N PHE A 22 2.52 4.20 -13.32
CA PHE A 22 3.64 3.85 -12.44
C PHE A 22 3.34 2.59 -11.63
N THR A 23 4.40 1.92 -11.17
CA THR A 23 4.28 0.77 -10.27
C THR A 23 4.11 1.21 -8.83
N GLU A 24 3.47 0.37 -7.99
CA GLU A 24 3.36 0.57 -6.54
C GLU A 24 4.71 0.92 -5.91
N ARG A 25 5.74 0.13 -6.24
CA ARG A 25 7.10 0.33 -5.74
C ARG A 25 7.59 1.77 -5.98
N LYS A 26 7.45 2.28 -7.21
CA LYS A 26 7.95 3.60 -7.59
C LYS A 26 7.20 4.72 -6.87
N VAL A 27 5.87 4.62 -6.81
CA VAL A 27 5.02 5.61 -6.11
C VAL A 27 5.29 5.57 -4.61
N GLN A 28 5.44 4.39 -4.01
CA GLN A 28 5.78 4.22 -2.60
C GLN A 28 7.16 4.82 -2.26
N GLU A 29 8.15 4.69 -3.15
CA GLU A 29 9.46 5.35 -2.98
C GLU A 29 9.34 6.88 -2.97
N TRP A 30 8.51 7.44 -3.87
CA TRP A 30 8.25 8.88 -3.90
C TRP A 30 7.53 9.39 -2.66
N TYR A 31 6.58 8.61 -2.14
CA TYR A 31 5.90 8.91 -0.88
C TYR A 31 6.87 8.94 0.30
N ARG A 32 7.76 7.94 0.40
CA ARG A 32 8.80 7.92 1.45
C ARG A 32 9.75 9.11 1.36
N LYS A 33 9.99 9.61 0.15
CA LYS A 33 10.77 10.83 -0.12
C LYS A 33 9.97 12.13 0.06
N LYS A 34 8.70 12.05 0.49
CA LYS A 34 7.79 13.19 0.69
C LYS A 34 7.61 14.06 -0.57
N LEU A 35 7.56 13.41 -1.74
CA LEU A 35 7.40 14.10 -3.04
C LEU A 35 5.94 14.34 -3.43
N PHE A 36 4.99 13.87 -2.64
CA PHE A 36 3.56 14.10 -2.89
C PHE A 36 3.04 15.17 -1.93
N GLU A 37 2.39 16.17 -2.51
CA GLU A 37 1.60 17.12 -1.75
C GLU A 37 0.22 16.51 -1.45
N GLY A 38 -0.42 16.94 -0.35
CA GLY A 38 -1.72 16.39 0.08
C GLY A 38 -2.86 16.58 -0.92
N SER A 39 -2.69 17.47 -1.90
CA SER A 39 -3.63 17.74 -3.00
C SER A 39 -3.57 16.73 -4.13
N PHE A 40 -2.59 15.83 -4.15
CA PHE A 40 -2.43 14.86 -5.22
C PHE A 40 -3.54 13.82 -5.15
N ALA A 41 -4.11 13.52 -6.33
CA ALA A 41 -5.22 12.59 -6.46
C ALA A 41 -4.74 11.36 -7.24
N PHE A 42 -4.95 10.16 -6.70
CA PHE A 42 -4.40 8.90 -7.19
C PHE A 42 -5.50 7.95 -7.67
N CYS A 43 -5.28 7.21 -8.74
CA CYS A 43 -6.17 6.13 -9.16
C CYS A 43 -5.39 4.87 -9.54
N PHE A 44 -6.04 3.72 -9.42
CA PHE A 44 -5.44 2.40 -9.66
C PHE A 44 -6.17 1.74 -10.83
N MET A 45 -5.40 1.32 -11.82
CA MET A 45 -5.92 0.70 -13.05
C MET A 45 -5.29 -0.66 -13.28
N LYS A 46 -5.98 -1.55 -14.01
CA LYS A 46 -5.35 -2.78 -14.46
C LYS A 46 -4.26 -2.46 -15.48
N HIS A 47 -3.33 -3.39 -15.64
CA HIS A 47 -2.26 -3.25 -16.61
C HIS A 47 -2.82 -3.01 -18.03
N GLY A 48 -2.43 -1.89 -18.64
CA GLY A 48 -2.89 -1.48 -19.98
C GLY A 48 -4.15 -0.61 -20.00
N GLU A 49 -4.84 -0.43 -18.88
CA GLU A 49 -5.99 0.48 -18.77
C GLU A 49 -5.53 1.93 -18.50
N LYS A 50 -6.35 2.90 -18.95
CA LYS A 50 -6.14 4.33 -18.70
C LYS A 50 -7.36 4.94 -18.03
N PRO A 51 -7.16 5.93 -17.14
CA PRO A 51 -8.26 6.68 -16.57
C PRO A 51 -9.06 7.44 -17.63
N GLN A 52 -10.37 7.16 -17.65
CA GLN A 52 -11.38 7.84 -18.45
C GLN A 52 -12.14 8.88 -17.60
N GLY A 53 -13.03 9.66 -18.22
CA GLY A 53 -13.72 10.81 -17.60
C GLY A 53 -14.59 10.51 -16.37
N GLY A 54 -14.83 9.24 -16.02
CA GLY A 54 -15.52 8.81 -14.80
C GLY A 54 -14.64 8.13 -13.77
N THR A 55 -13.31 8.16 -13.93
CA THR A 55 -12.40 7.46 -13.00
C THR A 55 -12.40 8.12 -11.64
N LEU A 56 -12.58 7.31 -10.60
CA LEU A 56 -12.46 7.75 -9.22
C LEU A 56 -10.99 7.94 -8.86
N PHE A 57 -10.66 9.13 -8.34
CA PHE A 57 -9.37 9.42 -7.75
C PHE A 57 -9.51 9.54 -6.24
N HIS A 58 -8.48 9.10 -5.53
CA HIS A 58 -8.37 9.13 -4.08
C HIS A 58 -7.25 10.06 -3.65
N THR A 59 -7.49 10.85 -2.62
CA THR A 59 -6.43 11.68 -2.02
C THR A 59 -5.45 10.83 -1.23
N LEU A 60 -4.27 11.37 -0.95
CA LEU A 60 -3.28 10.70 -0.12
C LEU A 60 -3.82 10.41 1.30
N ASP A 61 -4.66 11.29 1.84
CA ASP A 61 -5.28 11.13 3.16
C ASP A 61 -6.26 9.94 3.19
N GLU A 62 -7.12 9.82 2.17
CA GLU A 62 -8.03 8.67 2.02
C GLU A 62 -7.25 7.35 1.91
N LEU A 63 -6.14 7.37 1.16
CA LEU A 63 -5.27 6.20 1.02
C LEU A 63 -4.55 5.84 2.33
N CYS A 64 -4.07 6.84 3.07
CA CYS A 64 -3.48 6.63 4.39
C CYS A 64 -4.51 6.12 5.40
N SER A 65 -5.73 6.64 5.37
CA SER A 65 -6.85 6.21 6.22
C SER A 65 -7.25 4.76 5.93
N ARG A 66 -7.20 4.33 4.67
CA ARG A 66 -7.56 2.97 4.26
C ARG A 66 -6.47 1.94 4.49
N ASN A 67 -5.22 2.29 4.18
CA ASN A 67 -4.11 1.32 4.10
C ASN A 67 -3.02 1.52 5.17
N GLY A 68 -3.08 2.63 5.91
CA GLY A 68 -2.09 3.04 6.89
C GLY A 68 -1.00 3.95 6.33
N ILE A 69 -0.45 4.80 7.21
CA ILE A 69 0.54 5.83 6.87
C ILE A 69 1.85 5.23 6.33
N GLY A 70 2.19 3.99 6.67
CA GLY A 70 3.42 3.36 6.17
C GLY A 70 3.38 2.97 4.69
N SER A 71 2.19 2.65 4.17
CA SER A 71 2.01 2.03 2.84
C SER A 71 0.67 2.42 2.20
N PRO A 72 0.43 3.72 1.93
CA PRO A 72 -0.87 4.18 1.43
C PRO A 72 -1.25 3.61 0.06
N PHE A 73 -0.28 3.22 -0.76
CA PHE A 73 -0.52 2.67 -2.10
C PHE A 73 -0.65 1.14 -2.13
N SER A 74 -0.49 0.47 -1.00
CA SER A 74 -0.76 -0.96 -0.91
C SER A 74 -2.24 -1.20 -1.16
N LEU A 75 -2.56 -2.10 -2.07
CA LEU A 75 -3.94 -2.33 -2.45
C LEU A 75 -4.78 -2.82 -1.26
N PRO A 76 -6.00 -2.27 -1.08
CA PRO A 76 -6.95 -2.85 -0.15
C PRO A 76 -7.31 -4.25 -0.63
N SER A 77 -7.36 -5.18 0.32
CA SER A 77 -7.65 -6.61 0.13
C SER A 77 -9.03 -6.94 -0.45
N ASP A 78 -9.73 -5.98 -1.05
CA ASP A 78 -11.03 -6.17 -1.72
C ASP A 78 -10.88 -6.76 -3.14
N VAL A 79 -9.66 -6.84 -3.67
CA VAL A 79 -9.30 -7.64 -4.86
C VAL A 79 -8.82 -9.05 -4.46
N VAL A 80 -8.76 -9.33 -3.15
CA VAL A 80 -8.36 -10.64 -2.63
C VAL A 80 -9.63 -11.37 -2.19
N PRO A 81 -9.98 -12.52 -2.81
CA PRO A 81 -11.08 -13.36 -2.36
C PRO A 81 -10.98 -13.61 -0.85
N PRO A 82 -12.10 -13.67 -0.11
CA PRO A 82 -12.13 -13.75 1.35
C PRO A 82 -11.25 -14.88 1.94
N GLU A 83 -10.97 -15.93 1.16
CA GLU A 83 -10.12 -17.06 1.54
C GLU A 83 -8.64 -16.69 1.82
N LYS A 84 -8.11 -15.63 1.20
CA LYS A 84 -6.69 -15.23 1.39
C LYS A 84 -6.48 -14.17 2.49
N LYS A 85 -7.55 -13.53 3.00
CA LYS A 85 -7.47 -12.59 4.14
C LYS A 85 -6.95 -13.29 5.41
N ARG A 86 -7.29 -14.57 5.62
CA ARG A 86 -6.76 -15.38 6.73
C ARG A 86 -5.25 -15.57 6.67
N ALA A 87 -4.69 -15.89 5.51
CA ALA A 87 -3.26 -16.18 5.38
C ALA A 87 -2.37 -14.96 5.66
N GLN A 88 -2.82 -13.76 5.30
CA GLN A 88 -2.06 -12.52 5.53
C GLN A 88 -2.14 -12.06 7.00
N ALA A 89 -3.30 -12.20 7.65
CA ALA A 89 -3.45 -11.94 9.07
C ALA A 89 -2.59 -12.92 9.91
N VAL A 90 -2.60 -14.21 9.56
CA VAL A 90 -1.79 -15.24 10.25
C VAL A 90 -0.29 -14.95 10.13
N LYS A 91 0.20 -14.52 8.96
CA LYS A 91 1.61 -14.12 8.81
C LYS A 91 2.00 -12.94 9.67
N ARG A 92 1.11 -11.94 9.82
CA ARG A 92 1.36 -10.78 10.68
C ARG A 92 1.38 -11.17 12.17
N VAL A 93 0.46 -12.03 12.59
CA VAL A 93 0.45 -12.55 13.97
C VAL A 93 1.74 -13.34 14.26
N HIS A 94 2.14 -14.24 13.37
CA HIS A 94 3.37 -15.02 13.54
C HIS A 94 4.62 -14.13 13.62
N CYS A 95 4.69 -13.08 12.80
CA CYS A 95 5.79 -12.12 12.84
C CYS A 95 5.87 -11.40 14.19
N ILE A 96 4.73 -10.93 14.71
CA ILE A 96 4.64 -10.24 16.00
C ILE A 96 4.95 -11.20 17.17
N GLU A 97 4.51 -12.46 17.09
CA GLU A 97 4.80 -13.47 18.11
C GLU A 97 6.30 -13.82 18.19
N GLU A 98 7.00 -13.88 17.06
CA GLU A 98 8.45 -14.07 17.04
C GLU A 98 9.21 -12.88 17.63
N GLU A 99 8.80 -11.65 17.30
CA GLU A 99 9.41 -10.45 17.88
C GLU A 99 9.19 -10.38 19.40
N MET A 100 7.97 -10.66 19.88
CA MET A 100 7.66 -10.71 21.31
C MET A 100 8.45 -11.80 22.04
N ARG A 101 8.66 -12.96 21.40
CA ARG A 101 9.49 -14.05 21.95
C ARG A 101 10.96 -13.64 22.02
N SER A 102 11.49 -13.02 20.97
CA SER A 102 12.86 -12.50 20.96
C SER A 102 13.08 -11.43 22.03
N LEU A 103 12.11 -10.52 22.21
CA LEU A 103 12.15 -9.51 23.27
C LEU A 103 12.16 -10.13 24.67
N ARG A 104 11.33 -11.16 24.91
CA ARG A 104 11.30 -11.86 26.21
C ARG A 104 12.64 -12.50 26.56
N VAL A 105 13.28 -13.19 25.61
CA VAL A 105 14.61 -13.80 25.82
C VAL A 105 15.65 -12.74 26.17
N LYS A 106 15.63 -11.59 25.49
CA LYS A 106 16.55 -10.48 25.79
C LYS A 106 16.32 -9.86 27.17
N CYS A 107 15.06 -9.74 27.62
CA CYS A 107 14.78 -9.25 28.98
C CYS A 107 15.28 -10.21 30.07
N ASP A 108 15.15 -11.52 29.86
CA ASP A 108 15.65 -12.53 30.81
C ASP A 108 17.18 -12.58 30.87
N GLU A 109 17.87 -12.27 29.77
CA GLU A 109 19.34 -12.19 29.71
C GLU A 109 19.91 -10.94 30.40
N VAL A 110 19.16 -9.83 30.39
CA VAL A 110 19.53 -8.58 31.06
C VAL A 110 19.23 -8.60 32.58
N MET A 111 18.30 -9.45 33.02
CA MET A 111 17.89 -9.57 34.42
C MET A 111 18.63 -10.68 35.20
N ARG A 112 19.64 -11.31 34.59
CA ARG A 112 20.59 -12.24 35.24
C ARG A 112 21.90 -11.54 35.59
#